data_AF-A0A970XFN5-F1
#
_entry.id   AF-A0A970XFN5-F1
#
_cell.length_a   1.000
_cell.length_b   1.000
_cell.length_c   1.000
_cell.angle_alpha   90.00
_cell.angle_beta   90.00
_cell.angle_gamma   90.00
#
_symmetry.space_group_name_H-M   'P 1'
#
loop_
_entity.id
_entity.type
_entity.pdbx_description
1 polymer ?
#
loop_
_entity_poly.entity_id
_entity_poly.type
_entity_poly.pdbx_seq_one_letter_code
_entity_poly.pdbx_strand_id
1 'polypeptide(L)'
;NPINILKVKPLTRDSCTDCRLCAEICPMGSISFDNVREYTGICIKCGACVKRCPVQAKFYDDAGFLYHRHELEEGFKRRAEPELFL
;
A
#
# COMPACT_ATOMS: atom_id res chain seq x y z
N ASN A 1 3.50 4.76 20.69
CA ASN A 1 2.26 5.37 20.16
C ASN A 1 1.66 4.42 19.14
N PRO A 2 0.42 3.93 19.31
CA PRO A 2 -0.21 3.07 18.32
C PRO A 2 -0.37 3.82 17.00
N ILE A 3 -0.14 3.12 15.90
CA ILE A 3 -0.12 3.67 14.55
C ILE A 3 -1.56 3.98 14.14
N ASN A 4 -1.85 5.18 13.64
CA ASN A 4 -3.13 5.43 12.99
C ASN A 4 -3.09 4.93 11.55
N ILE A 5 -3.27 3.62 11.40
CA ILE A 5 -3.21 2.94 10.10
C ILE A 5 -4.18 3.55 9.08
N LEU A 6 -5.31 4.12 9.50
CA LEU A 6 -6.30 4.72 8.60
C LEU A 6 -5.74 5.92 7.83
N LYS A 7 -4.77 6.65 8.40
CA LYS A 7 -4.17 7.83 7.77
C LYS A 7 -3.01 7.52 6.83
N VAL A 8 -2.39 6.34 6.95
CA VAL A 8 -1.22 5.97 6.14
C VAL A 8 -1.63 5.69 4.69
N LYS A 9 -0.97 6.35 3.73
CA LYS A 9 -1.18 6.16 2.28
C LYS A 9 0.19 6.03 1.59
N PRO A 10 0.30 5.29 0.48
CA PRO A 10 1.52 5.29 -0.31
C PRO A 10 1.88 6.70 -0.79
N LEU A 11 3.14 7.07 -0.67
CA LEU A 11 3.71 8.27 -1.28
C LEU A 11 4.20 7.97 -2.70
N THR A 12 4.58 9.04 -3.41
CA THR A 12 5.07 8.98 -4.79
C THR A 12 6.42 9.67 -4.90
N ARG A 13 7.44 8.94 -5.36
CA ARG A 13 8.78 9.49 -5.61
C ARG A 13 8.80 10.37 -6.87
N ASP A 14 9.86 11.16 -6.99
CA ASP A 14 10.12 11.97 -8.17
C ASP A 14 10.50 11.16 -9.42
N SER A 15 10.85 9.88 -9.26
CA SER A 15 11.02 8.95 -10.39
C SER A 15 9.70 8.59 -11.10
N CYS A 16 8.56 9.08 -10.61
CA CYS A 16 7.26 8.85 -11.25
C CYS A 16 7.20 9.51 -12.63
N THR A 17 6.84 8.72 -13.64
CA THR A 17 6.70 9.16 -15.03
C THR A 17 5.28 9.59 -15.41
N ASP A 18 4.39 9.76 -14.42
CA ASP A 18 2.97 10.06 -14.61
C ASP A 18 2.23 9.13 -15.59
N CYS A 19 2.60 7.84 -15.61
CA CYS A 19 1.95 6.83 -16.46
C CYS A 19 0.51 6.47 -16.06
N ARG A 20 0.01 6.99 -14.93
CA ARG A 20 -1.37 6.81 -14.39
C ARG A 20 -1.84 5.39 -14.10
N LEU A 21 -1.02 4.36 -14.36
CA LEU A 21 -1.35 2.96 -14.07
C LEU A 21 -1.82 2.74 -12.61
N CYS A 22 -1.22 3.43 -11.65
CA CYS A 22 -1.63 3.31 -10.25
C CYS A 22 -3.06 3.78 -9.98
N ALA A 23 -3.54 4.80 -10.71
CA ALA A 23 -4.90 5.30 -10.60
C ALA A 23 -5.88 4.30 -11.24
N GLU A 24 -5.54 3.77 -12.41
CA GLU A 24 -6.34 2.77 -13.14
C GLU A 24 -6.56 1.48 -12.35
N ILE A 25 -5.50 0.93 -11.74
CA ILE A 25 -5.58 -0.36 -11.03
C ILE A 25 -6.08 -0.25 -9.59
N CYS A 26 -6.33 0.96 -9.08
CA CYS A 26 -6.77 1.13 -7.70
C CYS A 26 -8.22 0.61 -7.58
N PRO A 27 -8.49 -0.49 -6.85
CA PRO A 27 -9.84 -1.04 -6.78
C PRO A 27 -10.82 -0.10 -6.06
N MET A 28 -10.29 0.85 -5.29
CA MET A 28 -11.07 1.85 -4.56
C MET A 28 -11.20 3.18 -5.33
N GLY A 29 -10.64 3.30 -6.54
CA GLY A 29 -10.62 4.55 -7.32
C GLY A 29 -10.04 5.74 -6.54
N SER A 30 -9.15 5.48 -5.57
CA SER A 30 -8.80 6.45 -4.53
C SER A 30 -7.59 7.33 -4.86
N ILE A 31 -6.97 7.15 -6.03
CA ILE A 31 -5.84 7.94 -6.51
C ILE A 31 -6.35 8.79 -7.67
N SER A 32 -6.09 10.09 -7.64
CA SER A 32 -6.49 10.99 -8.72
C SER A 32 -5.82 10.61 -10.04
N PHE A 33 -6.58 10.63 -11.13
CA PHE A 33 -6.06 10.41 -12.47
C PHE A 33 -5.30 11.64 -12.99
N ASP A 34 -5.71 12.84 -12.59
CA ASP A 34 -5.08 14.11 -12.98
C ASP A 34 -3.78 14.37 -12.22
N ASN A 35 -3.69 13.89 -10.98
CA ASN A 35 -2.49 13.97 -10.16
C ASN A 35 -2.33 12.71 -9.33
N VAL A 36 -1.49 11.78 -9.81
CA VAL A 36 -1.29 10.49 -9.14
C VAL A 36 -0.68 10.59 -7.73
N ARG A 37 -0.18 11.76 -7.32
CA ARG A 37 0.33 12.00 -5.96
C ARG A 37 -0.80 12.23 -4.96
N GLU A 38 -2.00 12.53 -5.42
CA GLU A 38 -3.15 12.87 -4.60
C GLU A 38 -4.08 11.67 -4.39
N TYR A 39 -4.56 11.52 -3.15
CA TYR A 39 -5.55 10.52 -2.79
C TYR A 39 -6.88 11.16 -2.44
N THR A 40 -7.84 11.03 -3.35
CA THR A 40 -9.21 11.58 -3.24
C THR A 40 -10.16 10.66 -2.48
N GLY A 41 -9.78 9.40 -2.23
CA GLY A 41 -10.61 8.40 -1.56
C GLY A 41 -9.91 7.64 -0.42
N ILE A 42 -10.50 6.49 -0.06
CA ILE A 42 -10.03 5.63 1.03
C ILE A 42 -9.04 4.59 0.52
N CYS A 43 -7.82 4.61 1.07
CA CYS A 43 -6.81 3.59 0.78
C CYS A 43 -6.93 2.38 1.74
N ILE A 44 -7.39 1.24 1.22
CA ILE A 44 -7.46 -0.05 1.94
C ILE A 44 -6.12 -0.80 2.01
N LYS A 45 -5.04 -0.21 1.47
CA LYS A 45 -3.66 -0.75 1.51
C LYS A 45 -3.49 -2.12 0.85
N CYS A 46 -4.25 -2.39 -0.21
CA CYS A 46 -4.12 -3.63 -1.00
C CYS A 46 -2.74 -3.80 -1.67
N GLY A 47 -1.95 -2.73 -1.79
CA GLY A 47 -0.59 -2.76 -2.36
C GLY A 47 -0.51 -2.84 -3.89
N ALA A 48 -1.64 -2.80 -4.62
CA ALA A 48 -1.65 -2.88 -6.08
C ALA A 48 -0.79 -1.78 -6.74
N CYS A 49 -0.98 -0.52 -6.34
CA CYS A 49 -0.21 0.62 -6.85
C CYS A 49 1.29 0.52 -6.59
N VAL A 50 1.70 -0.04 -5.45
CA VAL A 50 3.11 -0.26 -5.09
C VAL A 50 3.71 -1.37 -5.95
N LYS A 51 3.06 -2.53 -6.02
CA LYS A 51 3.59 -3.72 -6.71
C LYS A 51 3.61 -3.57 -8.24
N ARG A 52 2.66 -2.84 -8.82
CA ARG A 52 2.52 -2.71 -10.28
C ARG A 52 3.21 -1.48 -10.86
N CYS A 53 3.72 -0.57 -10.02
CA CYS A 53 4.43 0.60 -10.54
C CYS A 53 5.71 0.16 -11.27
N PRO A 54 5.84 0.37 -12.59
CA PRO A 54 6.97 -0.14 -13.37
C PRO A 54 8.31 0.48 -12.96
N VAL A 55 8.27 1.69 -12.41
CA VAL A 55 9.43 2.45 -11.92
C VAL A 55 9.52 2.49 -10.39
N GLN A 56 8.72 1.66 -9.70
CA GLN A 56 8.70 1.54 -8.23
C GLN A 56 8.57 2.89 -7.49
N ALA A 57 7.84 3.84 -8.08
CA ALA A 57 7.69 5.18 -7.52
C ALA A 57 6.69 5.26 -6.36
N LYS A 58 5.80 4.25 -6.18
CA LYS A 58 4.86 4.19 -5.05
C LYS A 58 5.47 3.42 -3.88
N PHE A 59 5.42 3.98 -2.67
CA PHE A 59 6.06 3.38 -1.48
C PHE A 59 5.41 3.85 -0.18
N TYR A 60 5.71 3.19 0.93
CA TYR A 60 5.36 3.65 2.28
C TYR A 60 6.63 4.08 3.03
N ASP A 61 6.55 5.16 3.80
CA ASP A 61 7.63 5.69 4.64
C ASP A 61 7.22 5.90 6.11
N ASP A 62 5.93 5.79 6.42
CA ASP A 62 5.44 5.85 7.79
C ASP A 62 6.12 4.78 8.66
N ALA A 63 6.90 5.24 9.65
CA ALA A 63 7.71 4.37 10.50
C ALA A 63 6.86 3.32 11.25
N GLY A 64 5.64 3.70 11.63
CA GLY A 64 4.68 2.79 12.25
C GLY A 64 4.28 1.67 11.29
N PHE A 65 3.83 2.02 10.09
CA PHE A 65 3.47 1.07 9.06
C PHE A 65 4.62 0.10 8.74
N LEU A 66 5.85 0.62 8.61
CA LEU A 66 7.03 -0.19 8.32
C LEU A 66 7.38 -1.14 9.47
N TYR A 67 7.27 -0.68 10.71
CA TYR A 67 7.46 -1.50 11.90
C TYR A 67 6.42 -2.64 11.95
N HIS A 68 5.13 -2.33 11.76
CA HIS A 68 4.08 -3.33 11.77
C HIS A 68 4.26 -4.38 10.66
N ARG A 69 4.67 -3.95 9.45
CA ARG A 69 5.02 -4.88 8.38
C ARG A 69 6.14 -5.83 8.81
N HIS A 70 7.22 -5.30 9.38
CA HIS A 70 8.33 -6.11 9.88
C HIS A 70 7.89 -7.09 10.97
N GLU A 71 7.07 -6.67 11.93
CA GLU A 71 6.52 -7.57 12.95
C GLU A 71 5.71 -8.72 12.35
N LEU A 72 4.87 -8.45 11.34
CA LEU A 72 4.10 -9.50 10.66
C LEU A 72 5.02 -10.45 9.89
N GLU A 73 5.99 -9.92 9.13
CA GLU A 73 6.96 -10.70 8.37
C GLU A 73 7.81 -11.61 9.27
N GLU A 74 8.21 -11.10 10.45
CA GLU A 74 9.00 -11.86 11.40
C GLU A 74 8.18 -12.86 12.22
N GLY A 75 6.97 -12.47 12.66
CA GLY A 75 6.11 -13.29 13.50
C GLY A 75 5.38 -14.42 12.76
N PHE A 76 5.08 -14.24 11.47
CA PHE A 76 4.30 -15.19 10.65
C PHE A 76 5.13 -15.86 9.55
N LYS A 77 6.42 -16.12 9.79
CA LYS A 77 7.29 -16.83 8.82
C LYS A 77 6.81 -18.25 8.51
N ARG A 78 6.19 -18.93 9.48
CA ARG A 78 5.74 -20.32 9.31
C ARG A 78 4.42 -20.38 8.54
N ARG A 79 4.28 -21.36 7.66
CA ARG A 79 2.98 -21.75 7.14
C ARG A 79 2.15 -22.36 8.27
N ALA A 80 0.90 -21.92 8.43
CA ALA A 80 -0.08 -22.57 9.28
C ALA A 80 -0.92 -23.54 8.43
N GLU A 81 -1.17 -24.75 8.94
CA GLU A 81 -2.13 -25.67 8.33
C GLU A 81 -3.57 -25.24 8.70
N PRO A 82 -4.55 -25.46 7.81
CA PRO A 82 -5.92 -25.03 8.04
C PRO A 82 -6.57 -25.81 9.19
N GLU A 83 -7.31 -25.12 10.05
CA GLU A 83 -8.18 -25.72 11.07
C GLU A 83 -9.62 -25.76 10.53
N LEU A 84 -10.26 -26.92 10.59
CA LEU A 84 -11.64 -27.12 10.17
C LEU A 84 -12.56 -27.04 11.39
N PHE A 85 -13.57 -26.17 11.34
CA PHE A 85 -14.61 -26.06 12.35
C PHE A 85 -15.90 -26.66 11.76
N LEU A 86 -16.33 -27.81 12.30
CA LEU A 86 -17.55 -28.54 11.91
C LEU A 86 -18.73 -28.19 12.82
#